data_AF-A0A9Q1D023-F1
#
_entry.id   AF-A0A9Q1D023-F1
#
_cell.length_a   1.000
_cell.length_b   1.000
_cell.length_c   1.000
_cell.angle_alpha   90.00
_cell.angle_beta   90.00
_cell.angle_gamma   90.00
#
_symmetry.space_group_name_H-M   'P 1'
#
loop_
_entity.id
_entity.type
_entity.pdbx_description
1 polymer ?
#
loop_
_entity_poly.entity_id
_entity_poly.type
_entity_poly.pdbx_seq_one_letter_code
_entity_poly.pdbx_strand_id
1 'polypeptide(L)'
;MGFLPHKRSRKHRGRVRSWPKDEPSQPVHLTAFMGYKAGMTHTLREMHRTAMKVSKREEVEAVTIIETPPIIVVGVVGYIETIRGLRAFKTIFAEHISDECKRRFYKNWYKSKKKAFTKYCKKWQDETGKKQLEKDFAAMKKYCSVIRVIVHSQMRLLPMKQKKAHVMEVQLNGGSVAEKVDWVRERLEQPVPVTSVFSQDEMIDIIGVTKGHGMKGVTSRWHTKKLPRKTHKGLRKVACIGAWHPARVGYTIARAGQKGYNHRTEINKKIYRIGKGVHVQDGKVIRNNASTHYDTTQKTINPMGGFPQYGEVNNDFIMLKGGVMGTRKRVITLRKSLITHTSRKSRETIELKFIDTTSKFGHGRFQTAQEKLAFMGPLKKDRLKKVAEAQSEEV
;
A
#
# COMPACT_ATOMS: atom_id res chain seq x y z
N MET A 1 -23.66 12.96 -4.21
CA MET A 1 -22.88 14.05 -4.87
C MET A 1 -21.45 14.23 -4.34
N GLY A 2 -21.11 13.87 -3.09
CA GLY A 2 -19.80 14.17 -2.46
C GLY A 2 -18.52 13.60 -3.11
N PHE A 3 -18.64 12.79 -4.17
CA PHE A 3 -17.51 12.29 -4.96
C PHE A 3 -17.32 12.98 -6.31
N LEU A 4 -18.13 13.99 -6.63
CA LEU A 4 -17.86 14.89 -7.74
C LEU A 4 -16.66 15.79 -7.41
N PRO A 5 -15.83 16.13 -8.42
CA PRO A 5 -15.92 15.75 -9.83
C PRO A 5 -15.43 14.31 -10.11
N HIS A 6 -16.20 13.56 -10.92
CA HIS A 6 -15.83 12.21 -11.39
C HIS A 6 -14.85 12.28 -12.58
N LYS A 7 -13.61 12.71 -12.30
CA LYS A 7 -12.49 12.83 -13.26
C LYS A 7 -11.31 11.92 -12.90
N ARG A 8 -10.40 11.71 -13.85
CA ARG A 8 -9.13 10.99 -13.61
C ARG A 8 -8.33 11.70 -12.51
N SER A 9 -7.82 10.94 -11.55
CA SER A 9 -6.89 11.46 -10.54
C SER A 9 -5.63 11.99 -11.23
N ARG A 10 -5.21 13.21 -10.86
CA ARG A 10 -3.96 13.80 -11.34
C ARG A 10 -2.73 13.06 -10.82
N LYS A 11 -2.80 12.54 -9.59
CA LYS A 11 -1.73 11.75 -8.97
C LYS A 11 -2.03 10.27 -9.11
N HIS A 12 -1.00 9.48 -9.42
CA HIS A 12 -1.10 8.02 -9.47
C HIS A 12 -1.12 7.40 -8.07
N ARG A 13 -0.34 7.97 -7.14
CA ARG A 13 -0.33 7.61 -5.72
C ARG A 13 -1.48 8.28 -4.97
N GLY A 14 -2.03 7.59 -3.98
CA GLY A 14 -2.99 8.15 -3.04
C GLY A 14 -2.37 9.27 -2.19
N ARG A 15 -2.89 10.50 -2.31
CA ARG A 15 -2.47 11.63 -1.46
C ARG A 15 -3.20 11.54 -0.12
N VAL A 16 -2.45 11.55 0.99
CA VAL A 16 -3.00 11.81 2.32
C VAL A 16 -3.44 13.27 2.38
N ARG A 17 -4.73 13.51 2.64
CA ARG A 17 -5.30 14.87 2.74
C ARG A 17 -5.40 15.37 4.17
N SER A 18 -5.56 14.44 5.11
CA SER A 18 -5.66 14.69 6.55
C SER A 18 -4.82 13.64 7.26
N TRP A 19 -4.07 14.06 8.27
CA TRP A 19 -3.26 13.18 9.10
C TRP A 19 -3.98 12.93 10.43
N PRO A 20 -3.69 11.84 11.15
CA PRO A 20 -4.18 11.67 12.52
C PRO A 20 -3.80 12.90 13.36
N LYS A 21 -4.67 13.27 14.30
CA LYS A 21 -4.40 14.38 15.22
C LYS A 21 -3.16 14.04 16.03
N ASP A 22 -2.34 15.06 16.27
CA ASP A 22 -1.10 14.93 17.02
C ASP A 22 -1.39 15.00 18.53
N GLU A 23 -0.74 14.13 19.30
CA GLU A 23 -0.86 14.02 20.75
C GLU A 23 0.55 13.95 21.35
N PRO A 24 1.09 15.04 21.91
CA PRO A 24 2.48 15.09 22.39
C PRO A 24 2.83 14.11 23.51
N SER A 25 1.84 13.57 24.23
CA SER A 25 2.05 12.57 25.28
C SER A 25 2.43 11.19 24.77
N GLN A 26 2.15 10.89 23.49
CA GLN A 26 2.53 9.62 22.87
C GLN A 26 3.99 9.65 22.42
N PRO A 27 4.68 8.50 22.33
CA PRO A 27 6.03 8.45 21.76
C PRO A 27 6.02 8.86 20.28
N VAL A 28 7.14 9.42 19.81
CA VAL A 28 7.30 9.84 18.40
C VAL A 28 7.13 8.64 17.47
N HIS A 29 6.17 8.72 16.55
CA HIS A 29 5.86 7.64 15.61
C HIS A 29 5.41 8.15 14.24
N LEU A 30 5.50 7.27 13.24
CA LEU A 30 5.00 7.52 11.90
C LEU A 30 3.51 7.21 11.79
N THR A 31 2.82 7.99 10.95
CA THR A 31 1.36 7.89 10.78
C THR A 31 0.92 7.25 9.47
N ALA A 32 1.85 6.94 8.55
CA ALA A 32 1.55 6.31 7.27
C ALA A 32 2.72 5.53 6.70
N PHE A 33 2.41 4.67 5.72
CA PHE A 33 3.35 3.84 4.99
C PHE A 33 2.94 3.71 3.51
N MET A 34 3.83 3.21 2.66
CA MET A 34 3.51 2.85 1.27
C MET A 34 3.67 1.36 1.04
N GLY A 35 2.63 0.73 0.50
CA GLY A 35 2.67 -0.66 0.06
C GLY A 35 2.22 -0.82 -1.39
N TYR A 36 2.31 -2.04 -1.89
CA TYR A 36 1.97 -2.41 -3.25
C TYR A 36 0.99 -3.57 -3.26
N LYS A 37 -0.20 -3.35 -3.81
CA LYS A 37 -1.24 -4.38 -3.88
C LYS A 37 -0.75 -5.56 -4.74
N ALA A 38 -0.48 -6.69 -4.11
CA ALA A 38 0.00 -7.90 -4.76
C ALA A 38 -1.16 -8.70 -5.38
N GLY A 39 -2.12 -9.08 -4.54
CA GLY A 39 -3.27 -9.86 -4.93
C GLY A 39 -4.25 -10.03 -3.79
N MET A 40 -5.14 -11.01 -3.93
CA MET A 40 -6.12 -11.38 -2.91
C MET A 40 -6.12 -12.90 -2.73
N THR A 41 -6.40 -13.33 -1.52
CA THR A 41 -6.69 -14.72 -1.17
C THR A 41 -7.82 -14.75 -0.15
N HIS A 42 -8.12 -15.89 0.44
CA HIS A 42 -9.02 -16.00 1.58
C HIS A 42 -8.32 -16.69 2.76
N THR A 43 -8.84 -16.44 3.94
CA THR A 43 -8.37 -17.03 5.19
C THR A 43 -9.52 -17.64 5.95
N LEU A 44 -9.24 -18.66 6.74
CA LEU A 44 -10.15 -19.20 7.74
C LEU A 44 -9.75 -18.68 9.12
N ARG A 45 -10.72 -18.22 9.89
CA ARG A 45 -10.51 -17.87 11.30
C ARG A 45 -11.76 -18.15 12.11
N GLU A 46 -11.60 -18.31 13.41
CA GLU A 46 -12.72 -18.35 14.33
C GLU A 46 -13.19 -16.94 14.67
N MET A 47 -14.51 -16.77 14.76
CA MET A 47 -15.13 -15.49 15.06
C MET A 47 -15.48 -15.38 16.54
N HIS A 48 -14.86 -14.44 17.25
CA HIS A 48 -15.12 -14.20 18.67
C HIS A 48 -16.01 -12.96 18.87
N ARG A 49 -17.27 -13.05 18.42
CA ARG A 49 -18.27 -11.98 18.57
C ARG A 49 -19.51 -12.48 19.30
N THR A 50 -19.52 -12.30 20.61
CA THR A 50 -20.64 -12.63 21.49
C THR A 50 -21.95 -12.04 20.93
N ALA A 51 -23.03 -12.83 21.01
CA ALA A 51 -24.37 -12.55 20.46
C ALA A 51 -24.56 -12.71 18.93
N MET A 52 -23.53 -13.04 18.16
CA MET A 52 -23.71 -13.41 16.74
C MET A 52 -23.89 -14.92 16.56
N LYS A 53 -24.74 -15.34 15.61
CA LYS A 53 -24.91 -16.76 15.24
C LYS A 53 -23.60 -17.43 14.77
N VAL A 54 -22.69 -16.63 14.23
CA VAL A 54 -21.36 -17.06 13.76
C VAL A 54 -20.30 -17.07 14.86
N SER A 55 -20.64 -16.69 16.10
CA SER A 55 -19.69 -16.73 17.21
C SER A 55 -19.20 -18.16 17.45
N LYS A 56 -17.90 -18.33 17.72
CA LYS A 56 -17.23 -19.62 17.90
C LYS A 56 -17.38 -20.57 16.69
N ARG A 57 -17.66 -20.01 15.51
CA ARG A 57 -17.65 -20.73 14.24
C ARG A 57 -16.54 -20.20 13.37
N GLU A 58 -16.09 -21.04 12.46
CA GLU A 58 -15.08 -20.69 11.48
C GLU A 58 -15.73 -19.93 10.31
N GLU A 59 -15.14 -18.81 9.93
CA GLU A 59 -15.59 -17.99 8.82
C GLU A 59 -14.47 -17.85 7.80
N VAL A 60 -14.82 -18.01 6.52
CA VAL A 60 -13.92 -17.76 5.40
C VAL A 60 -14.04 -16.29 5.01
N GLU A 61 -12.96 -15.54 5.18
CA GLU A 61 -12.92 -14.12 4.87
C GLU A 61 -11.90 -13.82 3.77
N ALA A 62 -12.32 -13.05 2.77
CA ALA A 62 -11.41 -12.58 1.73
C ALA A 62 -10.43 -11.56 2.31
N VAL A 63 -9.17 -11.64 1.88
CA VAL A 63 -8.10 -10.72 2.28
C VAL A 63 -7.33 -10.21 1.07
N THR A 64 -6.79 -9.00 1.17
CA THR A 64 -5.87 -8.42 0.19
C THR A 64 -4.45 -8.43 0.76
N ILE A 65 -3.49 -8.90 -0.04
CA ILE A 65 -2.07 -8.86 0.30
C ILE A 65 -1.45 -7.59 -0.29
N ILE A 66 -0.81 -6.80 0.56
CA ILE A 66 -0.07 -5.60 0.20
C ILE A 66 1.39 -5.81 0.60
N GLU A 67 2.28 -5.94 -0.38
CA GLU A 67 3.72 -6.03 -0.13
C GLU A 67 4.25 -4.66 0.27
N THR A 68 4.99 -4.62 1.37
CA THR A 68 5.46 -3.43 2.07
C THR A 68 6.97 -3.54 2.31
N PRO A 69 7.80 -3.42 1.25
CA PRO A 69 9.24 -3.31 1.45
C PRO A 69 9.54 -2.12 2.36
N PRO A 70 10.64 -2.15 3.14
CA PRO A 70 11.03 -1.02 3.98
C PRO A 70 11.07 0.30 3.20
N ILE A 71 10.62 1.38 3.84
CA ILE A 71 10.73 2.73 3.29
C ILE A 71 12.01 3.38 3.82
N ILE A 72 12.73 4.12 2.99
CA ILE A 72 13.93 4.87 3.41
C ILE A 72 13.54 6.31 3.71
N VAL A 73 13.95 6.82 4.87
CA VAL A 73 13.81 8.24 5.23
C VAL A 73 14.92 9.03 4.54
N VAL A 74 14.57 10.03 3.73
CA VAL A 74 15.53 10.80 2.92
C VAL A 74 15.46 12.30 3.15
N GLY A 75 14.64 12.75 4.09
CA GLY A 75 14.55 14.16 4.45
C GLY A 75 13.42 14.48 5.41
N VAL A 76 13.29 15.75 5.72
CA VAL A 76 12.28 16.34 6.60
C VAL A 76 11.77 17.65 6.03
N VAL A 77 10.48 17.91 6.22
CA VAL A 77 9.82 19.17 5.93
C VAL A 77 9.20 19.67 7.23
N GLY A 78 9.61 20.86 7.65
CA GLY A 78 8.97 21.59 8.74
C GLY A 78 7.85 22.47 8.19
N TYR A 79 6.70 22.48 8.87
CA TYR A 79 5.56 23.33 8.55
C TYR A 79 5.29 24.30 9.69
N ILE A 80 5.07 25.56 9.34
CA ILE A 80 4.61 26.61 10.25
C ILE A 80 3.11 26.83 10.05
N GLU A 81 2.39 26.99 11.15
CA GLU A 81 1.00 27.40 11.13
C GLU A 81 0.89 28.90 10.86
N THR A 82 0.07 29.26 9.87
CA THR A 82 -0.22 30.65 9.52
C THR A 82 -1.73 30.83 9.48
N ILE A 83 -2.18 32.08 9.43
CA ILE A 83 -3.62 32.41 9.33
C ILE A 83 -4.28 31.75 8.09
N ARG A 84 -3.51 31.50 7.02
CA ARG A 84 -3.97 30.83 5.79
C ARG A 84 -3.81 29.30 5.82
N GLY A 85 -3.42 28.72 6.95
CA GLY A 85 -3.13 27.31 7.14
C GLY A 85 -1.62 26.98 7.19
N LEU A 86 -1.29 25.70 7.05
CA LEU A 86 0.09 25.21 7.14
C LEU A 86 0.90 25.58 5.90
N ARG A 87 2.03 26.27 6.09
CA ARG A 87 3.00 26.60 5.05
C ARG A 87 4.30 25.83 5.28
N ALA A 88 4.88 25.28 4.21
CA ALA A 88 6.21 24.66 4.30
C ALA A 88 7.24 25.75 4.65
N PHE A 89 7.97 25.54 5.74
CA PHE A 89 8.96 26.47 6.27
C PHE A 89 10.35 26.16 5.71
N LYS A 90 10.86 24.96 5.98
CA LYS A 90 12.15 24.48 5.49
C LYS A 90 12.06 23.01 5.08
N THR A 91 12.96 22.59 4.20
CA THR A 91 13.14 21.19 3.83
C THR A 91 14.62 20.85 3.90
N ILE A 92 14.94 19.78 4.63
CA ILE A 92 16.29 19.25 4.74
C ILE A 92 16.26 17.85 4.13
N PHE A 93 17.19 17.54 3.24
CA PHE A 93 17.35 16.19 2.68
C PHE A 93 18.55 15.50 3.34
N ALA A 94 18.60 14.18 3.23
CA ALA A 94 19.76 13.39 3.61
C ALA A 94 20.97 13.66 2.69
N GLU A 95 22.17 13.24 3.11
CA GLU A 95 23.39 13.35 2.33
C GLU A 95 23.36 12.39 1.15
N HIS A 96 23.14 11.10 1.43
CA HIS A 96 23.13 10.03 0.45
C HIS A 96 21.71 9.67 0.02
N ILE A 97 21.33 10.19 -1.14
CA ILE A 97 20.05 9.84 -1.78
C ILE A 97 20.25 8.76 -2.82
N SER A 98 19.52 7.65 -2.66
CA SER A 98 19.51 6.52 -3.59
C SER A 98 19.12 6.90 -5.03
N ASP A 99 19.65 6.17 -6.00
CA ASP A 99 19.35 6.40 -7.41
C ASP A 99 17.88 6.19 -7.78
N GLU A 100 17.20 5.24 -7.11
CA GLU A 100 15.76 5.03 -7.30
C GLU A 100 14.92 6.22 -6.82
N CYS A 101 15.35 6.91 -5.77
CA CYS A 101 14.77 8.17 -5.32
C CYS A 101 15.13 9.33 -6.26
N LYS A 102 16.40 9.45 -6.67
CA LYS A 102 16.84 10.44 -7.67
C LYS A 102 16.04 10.35 -8.97
N ARG A 103 15.69 9.13 -9.42
CA ARG A 103 14.79 8.90 -10.56
C ARG A 103 13.44 9.61 -10.41
N ARG A 104 12.94 9.85 -9.19
CA ARG A 104 11.70 10.61 -8.94
C ARG A 104 11.75 12.01 -9.56
N PHE A 105 12.91 12.66 -9.46
CA PHE A 105 13.17 14.03 -9.90
C PHE A 105 13.42 14.17 -11.42
N TYR A 106 13.62 13.05 -12.13
CA TYR A 106 13.77 13.05 -13.58
C TYR A 106 12.56 12.47 -14.29
N LYS A 107 12.19 13.07 -15.43
CA LYS A 107 11.23 12.45 -16.37
C LYS A 107 11.92 11.43 -17.25
N ASN A 108 13.08 11.80 -17.81
CA ASN A 108 13.94 10.91 -18.60
C ASN A 108 15.26 10.69 -17.86
N TRP A 109 15.36 9.57 -17.12
CA TRP A 109 16.58 9.24 -16.37
C TRP A 109 17.74 8.83 -17.28
N TYR A 110 17.46 8.08 -18.35
CA TYR A 110 18.49 7.52 -19.22
C TYR A 110 19.32 8.64 -19.86
N LYS A 111 18.65 9.64 -20.45
CA LYS A 111 19.29 10.78 -21.13
C LYS A 111 19.79 11.88 -20.18
N SER A 112 19.55 11.81 -18.87
CA SER A 112 19.96 12.87 -17.95
C SER A 112 21.43 12.72 -17.55
N LYS A 113 22.04 13.81 -17.08
CA LYS A 113 23.37 13.81 -16.44
C LYS A 113 23.34 13.39 -14.96
N LYS A 114 22.17 12.99 -14.43
CA LYS A 114 21.94 12.53 -13.03
C LYS A 114 22.47 13.47 -11.92
N LYS A 115 22.53 14.79 -12.16
CA LYS A 115 23.05 15.81 -11.23
C LYS A 115 22.14 16.22 -10.05
N ALA A 116 21.05 15.49 -9.77
CA ALA A 116 20.16 15.84 -8.67
C ALA A 116 20.86 15.62 -7.32
N PHE A 117 20.77 16.59 -6.43
CA PHE A 117 21.36 16.59 -5.08
C PHE A 117 22.90 16.55 -4.99
N THR A 118 23.64 16.64 -6.11
CA THR A 118 25.12 16.58 -6.06
C THR A 118 25.73 17.74 -5.27
N LYS A 119 25.25 18.97 -5.47
CA LYS A 119 25.66 20.14 -4.67
C LYS A 119 25.19 20.06 -3.22
N TYR A 120 24.04 19.43 -2.99
CA TYR A 120 23.45 19.31 -1.65
C TYR A 120 24.19 18.30 -0.79
N CYS A 121 24.66 17.19 -1.39
CA CYS A 121 25.54 16.22 -0.74
C CYS A 121 26.85 16.89 -0.30
N LYS A 122 27.47 17.73 -1.15
CA LYS A 122 28.66 18.50 -0.76
C LYS A 122 28.41 19.42 0.45
N LYS A 123 27.22 20.03 0.56
CA LYS A 123 26.82 20.85 1.72
C LYS A 123 26.86 20.05 3.04
N TRP A 124 26.61 18.74 3.03
CA TRP A 124 26.71 17.89 4.22
C TRP A 124 28.16 17.62 4.62
N GLN A 125 29.11 17.75 3.69
CA GLN A 125 30.54 17.53 3.91
C GLN A 125 31.27 18.83 4.30
N ASP A 126 30.89 19.94 3.67
CA ASP A 126 31.46 21.27 3.90
C ASP A 126 31.12 21.81 5.31
N GLU A 127 32.13 22.35 6.01
CA GLU A 127 31.98 22.88 7.39
C GLU A 127 30.93 24.02 7.48
N THR A 128 30.94 24.93 6.50
CA THR A 128 29.95 26.02 6.41
C THR A 128 28.55 25.48 6.12
N GLY A 129 28.46 24.41 5.32
CA GLY A 129 27.22 23.73 4.98
C GLY A 129 26.60 23.02 6.17
N LYS A 130 27.40 22.31 6.97
CA LYS A 130 27.00 21.70 8.24
C LYS A 130 26.47 22.73 9.22
N LYS A 131 27.18 23.83 9.44
CA LYS A 131 26.69 24.94 10.29
C LYS A 131 25.35 25.50 9.81
N GLN A 132 25.14 25.60 8.50
CA GLN A 132 23.84 26.01 7.95
C GLN A 132 22.75 24.96 8.18
N LEU A 133 23.07 23.66 8.06
CA LEU A 133 22.12 22.57 8.35
C LEU A 133 21.72 22.55 9.81
N GLU A 134 22.65 22.73 10.74
CA GLU A 134 22.35 22.85 12.17
C GLU A 134 21.44 24.05 12.46
N LYS A 135 21.70 25.21 11.82
CA LYS A 135 20.79 26.36 11.88
C LYS A 135 19.41 26.04 11.32
N ASP A 136 19.34 25.28 10.22
CA ASP A 136 18.08 24.87 9.61
C ASP A 136 17.28 23.93 10.53
N PHE A 137 17.94 22.97 11.20
CA PHE A 137 17.33 22.09 12.20
C PHE A 137 16.87 22.86 13.44
N ALA A 138 17.70 23.75 13.99
CA ALA A 138 17.34 24.59 15.13
C ALA A 138 16.13 25.48 14.81
N ALA A 139 16.09 26.06 13.60
CA ALA A 139 14.94 26.84 13.14
C ALA A 139 13.67 25.98 12.98
N MET A 140 13.80 24.71 12.56
CA MET A 140 12.66 23.79 12.55
C MET A 140 12.12 23.53 13.96
N LYS A 141 13.00 23.25 14.93
CA LYS A 141 12.60 23.03 16.33
C LYS A 141 11.87 24.23 16.92
N LYS A 142 12.33 25.45 16.61
CA LYS A 142 11.80 26.70 17.18
C LYS A 142 10.48 27.17 16.55
N TYR A 143 10.35 27.08 15.23
CA TYR A 143 9.26 27.77 14.50
C TYR A 143 8.20 26.84 13.91
N CYS A 144 8.47 25.55 13.77
CA CYS A 144 7.53 24.65 13.11
C CYS A 144 6.54 24.06 14.10
N SER A 145 5.27 23.98 13.70
CA SER A 145 4.21 23.32 14.45
C SER A 145 4.07 21.84 14.06
N VAL A 146 4.40 21.51 12.80
CA VAL A 146 4.25 20.15 12.26
C VAL A 146 5.52 19.71 11.54
N ILE A 147 6.00 18.52 11.86
CA ILE A 147 7.16 17.88 11.22
C ILE A 147 6.68 16.73 10.35
N ARG A 148 7.15 16.68 9.09
CA ARG A 148 6.92 15.54 8.20
C ARG A 148 8.22 15.01 7.64
N VAL A 149 8.38 13.70 7.64
CA VAL A 149 9.51 13.05 6.98
C VAL A 149 9.21 12.79 5.51
N ILE A 150 10.21 12.96 4.65
CA ILE A 150 10.18 12.55 3.26
C ILE A 150 10.71 11.12 3.21
N VAL A 151 9.86 10.20 2.78
CA VAL A 151 10.21 8.78 2.64
C VAL A 151 10.06 8.34 1.19
N HIS A 152 10.86 7.36 0.78
CA HIS A 152 10.66 6.67 -0.48
C HIS A 152 10.62 5.16 -0.30
N SER A 153 9.87 4.49 -1.18
CA SER A 153 9.86 3.03 -1.26
C SER A 153 11.07 2.49 -2.04
N GLN A 154 11.42 1.24 -1.78
CA GLN A 154 12.49 0.53 -2.49
C GLN A 154 11.90 -0.32 -3.64
N MET A 155 12.02 0.15 -4.88
CA MET A 155 11.43 -0.52 -6.04
C MET A 155 12.24 -1.73 -6.49
N ARG A 156 13.56 -1.73 -6.22
CA ARG A 156 14.46 -2.84 -6.56
C ARG A 156 14.08 -4.16 -5.88
N LEU A 157 13.40 -4.09 -4.74
CA LEU A 157 12.98 -5.24 -3.96
C LEU A 157 11.68 -5.86 -4.48
N LEU A 158 10.97 -5.18 -5.39
CA LEU A 158 9.66 -5.60 -5.88
C LEU A 158 9.77 -6.27 -7.26
N PRO A 159 8.88 -7.23 -7.60
CA PRO A 159 8.83 -7.87 -8.92
C PRO A 159 8.17 -6.98 -9.99
N MET A 160 8.63 -5.73 -10.10
CA MET A 160 8.07 -4.73 -11.02
C MET A 160 9.13 -4.17 -11.97
N LYS A 161 8.74 -3.93 -13.23
CA LYS A 161 9.61 -3.28 -14.22
C LYS A 161 9.99 -1.83 -13.84
N GLN A 162 9.19 -1.17 -13.01
CA GLN A 162 9.41 0.21 -12.61
C GLN A 162 10.57 0.31 -11.62
N LYS A 163 11.62 1.07 -11.97
CA LYS A 163 12.77 1.37 -11.09
C LYS A 163 12.65 2.70 -10.33
N LYS A 164 11.57 3.47 -10.57
CA LYS A 164 11.38 4.83 -10.06
C LYS A 164 10.65 4.80 -8.72
N ALA A 165 11.34 5.10 -7.61
CA ALA A 165 10.78 5.05 -6.26
C ALA A 165 9.58 5.99 -6.09
N HIS A 166 8.57 5.56 -5.33
CA HIS A 166 7.48 6.45 -4.93
C HIS A 166 7.92 7.23 -3.70
N VAL A 167 7.70 8.56 -3.73
CA VAL A 167 8.06 9.46 -2.63
C VAL A 167 6.80 10.02 -1.99
N MET A 168 6.81 10.10 -0.66
CA MET A 168 5.75 10.76 0.11
C MET A 168 6.30 11.46 1.34
N GLU A 169 5.58 12.48 1.77
CA GLU A 169 5.69 12.97 3.15
C GLU A 169 4.84 12.07 4.06
N VAL A 170 5.36 11.74 5.24
CA VAL A 170 4.64 11.12 6.36
C VAL A 170 4.73 12.06 7.56
N GLN A 171 3.60 12.36 8.20
CA GLN A 171 3.61 13.19 9.40
C GLN A 171 4.10 12.39 10.61
N LEU A 172 5.00 13.00 11.40
CA LEU A 172 5.40 12.49 12.71
C LEU A 172 4.44 13.04 13.78
N ASN A 173 3.89 12.12 14.56
CA ASN A 173 3.05 12.43 15.71
C ASN A 173 3.71 11.94 17.00
N GLY A 174 3.29 12.48 18.14
CA GLY A 174 3.86 12.14 19.45
C GLY A 174 5.12 12.94 19.78
N GLY A 175 5.35 13.20 21.07
CA GLY A 175 6.48 13.97 21.57
C GLY A 175 6.45 15.46 21.22
N SER A 176 7.43 16.19 21.71
CA SER A 176 7.65 17.59 21.36
C SER A 176 8.15 17.76 19.92
N VAL A 177 8.05 18.98 19.35
CA VAL A 177 8.60 19.27 18.01
C VAL A 177 10.11 19.01 17.98
N ALA A 178 10.82 19.30 19.07
CA ALA A 178 12.25 19.05 19.18
C ALA A 178 12.57 17.56 19.08
N GLU A 179 11.89 16.73 19.87
CA GLU A 179 12.03 15.26 19.83
C GLU A 179 11.70 14.71 18.45
N LYS A 180 10.68 15.24 17.77
CA LYS A 180 10.36 14.84 16.40
C LYS A 180 11.51 15.14 15.45
N VAL A 181 12.14 16.30 15.55
CA VAL A 181 13.29 16.66 14.70
C VAL A 181 14.48 15.76 14.98
N ASP A 182 14.76 15.46 16.26
CA ASP A 182 15.84 14.57 16.66
C ASP A 182 15.61 13.13 16.19
N TRP A 183 14.38 12.64 16.32
CA TRP A 183 13.96 11.34 15.76
C TRP A 183 14.24 11.25 14.26
N VAL A 184 14.04 12.35 13.50
CA VAL A 184 14.37 12.36 12.07
C VAL A 184 15.86 12.30 11.86
N ARG A 185 16.64 13.11 12.57
CA ARG A 185 18.10 13.16 12.43
C ARG A 185 18.72 11.77 12.61
N GLU A 186 18.27 11.02 13.60
CA GLU A 186 18.72 9.64 13.85
C GLU A 186 18.34 8.67 12.74
N ARG A 187 17.16 8.84 12.12
CA ARG A 187 16.62 7.91 11.12
C ARG A 187 16.86 8.33 9.68
N LEU A 188 17.56 9.43 9.41
CA LEU A 188 17.95 9.81 8.05
C LEU A 188 18.76 8.67 7.42
N GLU A 189 18.45 8.34 6.16
CA GLU A 189 19.07 7.27 5.36
C GLU A 189 18.77 5.85 5.84
N GLN A 190 18.06 5.69 6.94
CA GLN A 190 17.76 4.38 7.50
C GLN A 190 16.45 3.80 6.94
N PRO A 191 16.36 2.47 6.83
CA PRO A 191 15.12 1.77 6.50
C PRO A 191 14.16 1.73 7.69
N VAL A 192 12.89 2.00 7.42
CA VAL A 192 11.80 1.85 8.36
C VAL A 192 10.91 0.69 7.90
N PRO A 193 10.82 -0.41 8.67
CA PRO A 193 9.94 -1.52 8.36
C PRO A 193 8.48 -1.17 8.66
N VAL A 194 7.55 -1.93 8.10
CA VAL A 194 6.12 -1.67 8.30
C VAL A 194 5.65 -1.97 9.73
N THR A 195 6.32 -2.91 10.40
CA THR A 195 6.06 -3.34 11.79
C THR A 195 6.33 -2.24 12.82
N SER A 196 7.19 -1.27 12.51
CA SER A 196 7.43 -0.12 13.40
C SER A 196 6.39 0.99 13.24
N VAL A 197 5.47 0.87 12.27
CA VAL A 197 4.44 1.88 11.97
C VAL A 197 3.05 1.37 12.33
N PHE A 198 2.74 0.14 11.95
CA PHE A 198 1.44 -0.48 12.20
C PHE A 198 1.57 -1.68 13.12
N SER A 199 0.53 -1.89 13.94
CA SER A 199 0.43 -3.04 14.83
C SER A 199 -0.51 -4.11 14.26
N GLN A 200 -0.33 -5.33 14.73
CA GLN A 200 -1.27 -6.43 14.48
C GLN A 200 -2.67 -6.04 15.00
N ASP A 201 -3.72 -6.49 14.31
CA ASP A 201 -5.14 -6.25 14.64
C ASP A 201 -5.61 -4.77 14.60
N GLU A 202 -4.72 -3.84 14.24
CA GLU A 202 -5.03 -2.43 14.09
C GLU A 202 -5.98 -2.18 12.89
N MET A 203 -6.87 -1.20 13.05
CA MET A 203 -7.70 -0.68 11.98
C MET A 203 -6.99 0.48 11.30
N ILE A 204 -6.76 0.35 9.99
CA ILE A 204 -6.07 1.37 9.20
C ILE A 204 -6.95 1.89 8.07
N ASP A 205 -6.53 3.02 7.52
CA ASP A 205 -7.14 3.63 6.36
C ASP A 205 -6.28 3.41 5.13
N ILE A 206 -6.95 3.09 4.01
CA ILE A 206 -6.30 2.86 2.74
C ILE A 206 -6.62 3.98 1.77
N ILE A 207 -5.58 4.58 1.22
CA ILE A 207 -5.69 5.71 0.30
C ILE A 207 -5.02 5.36 -1.02
N GLY A 208 -5.76 5.48 -2.11
CA GLY A 208 -5.28 5.05 -3.42
C GLY A 208 -6.06 5.65 -4.58
N VAL A 209 -5.74 5.14 -5.77
CA VAL A 209 -6.47 5.44 -7.00
C VAL A 209 -7.13 4.16 -7.47
N THR A 210 -8.45 4.23 -7.72
CA THR A 210 -9.25 3.08 -8.13
C THR A 210 -8.85 2.56 -9.50
N LYS A 211 -9.29 1.34 -9.86
CA LYS A 211 -9.12 0.80 -11.22
C LYS A 211 -9.79 1.73 -12.23
N GLY A 212 -9.10 2.00 -13.33
CA GLY A 212 -9.65 2.81 -14.43
C GLY A 212 -10.54 1.96 -15.33
N HIS A 213 -11.67 2.51 -15.77
CA HIS A 213 -12.58 1.88 -16.72
C HIS A 213 -12.80 2.72 -18.00
N GLY A 214 -12.16 3.88 -18.11
CA GLY A 214 -12.26 4.76 -19.27
C GLY A 214 -13.61 5.47 -19.37
N MET A 215 -13.99 5.85 -20.59
CA MET A 215 -15.30 6.45 -20.89
C MET A 215 -16.40 5.41 -20.75
N LYS A 216 -17.44 5.71 -19.97
CA LYS A 216 -18.60 4.83 -19.75
C LYS A 216 -19.91 5.62 -19.85
N GLY A 217 -20.94 4.96 -20.39
CA GLY A 217 -22.32 5.46 -20.40
C GLY A 217 -22.95 5.51 -19.00
N VAL A 218 -24.08 6.20 -18.89
CA VAL A 218 -24.80 6.46 -17.62
C VAL A 218 -25.18 5.19 -16.86
N THR A 219 -25.64 4.15 -17.57
CA THR A 219 -26.00 2.86 -16.95
C THR A 219 -24.81 2.21 -16.23
N SER A 220 -23.59 2.33 -16.75
CA SER A 220 -22.41 1.77 -16.07
C SER A 220 -21.83 2.77 -15.06
N ARG A 221 -21.75 4.05 -15.40
CA ARG A 221 -21.11 5.09 -14.58
C ARG A 221 -21.90 5.44 -13.33
N TRP A 222 -23.22 5.50 -13.46
CA TRP A 222 -24.16 5.95 -12.43
C TRP A 222 -25.22 4.90 -12.07
N HIS A 223 -25.17 3.72 -12.69
CA HIS A 223 -26.10 2.62 -12.39
C HIS A 223 -27.57 2.96 -12.65
N THR A 224 -27.87 3.83 -13.62
CA THR A 224 -29.24 4.17 -14.01
C THR A 224 -29.95 2.96 -14.64
N LYS A 225 -31.25 2.81 -14.39
CA LYS A 225 -32.09 1.77 -15.01
C LYS A 225 -32.00 1.88 -16.55
N LYS A 226 -31.95 0.74 -17.23
CA LYS A 226 -32.06 0.69 -18.70
C LYS A 226 -33.49 1.03 -19.10
N LEU A 227 -33.66 1.72 -20.23
CA LEU A 227 -34.97 1.97 -20.83
C LEU A 227 -35.53 0.65 -21.43
N PRO A 228 -36.84 0.60 -21.72
CA PRO A 228 -37.47 -0.57 -22.36
C PRO A 228 -36.75 -1.02 -23.65
N ARG A 229 -36.91 -2.29 -24.00
CA ARG A 229 -36.24 -2.90 -25.16
C ARG A 229 -36.59 -2.17 -26.47
N LYS A 230 -37.83 -1.73 -26.62
CA LYS A 230 -38.36 -1.07 -27.83
C LYS A 230 -38.12 0.45 -27.87
N THR A 231 -37.25 1.00 -27.02
CA THR A 231 -36.91 2.43 -27.06
C THR A 231 -36.08 2.78 -28.30
N HIS A 232 -36.60 3.69 -29.11
CA HIS A 232 -35.90 4.21 -30.28
C HIS A 232 -34.62 5.00 -29.89
N LYS A 233 -33.58 4.95 -30.73
CA LYS A 233 -32.28 5.62 -30.52
C LYS A 233 -31.54 5.23 -29.23
N GLY A 234 -31.79 4.03 -28.71
CA GLY A 234 -30.94 3.34 -27.75
C GLY A 234 -31.40 3.43 -26.28
N LEU A 235 -31.26 2.31 -25.59
CA LEU A 235 -31.88 2.06 -24.28
C LEU A 235 -30.97 2.31 -23.06
N ARG A 236 -29.67 2.59 -23.25
CA ARG A 236 -28.69 2.75 -22.14
C ARG A 236 -28.41 4.22 -21.83
N LYS A 237 -29.48 4.99 -21.62
CA LYS A 237 -29.47 6.45 -21.46
C LYS A 237 -30.37 6.85 -20.29
N VAL A 238 -30.25 8.11 -19.86
CA VAL A 238 -31.27 8.76 -19.01
C VAL A 238 -32.31 9.34 -19.97
N ALA A 239 -33.61 9.10 -19.74
CA ALA A 239 -34.67 9.56 -20.63
C ALA A 239 -34.81 11.10 -20.59
N CYS A 240 -35.18 11.64 -19.42
CA CYS A 240 -35.29 13.10 -19.20
C CYS A 240 -34.07 13.62 -18.44
N ILE A 241 -33.38 14.63 -18.97
CA ILE A 241 -32.17 15.23 -18.39
C ILE A 241 -32.41 16.61 -17.77
N GLY A 242 -33.66 16.97 -17.49
CA GLY A 242 -34.04 18.25 -16.88
C GLY A 242 -35.44 18.68 -17.32
N ALA A 243 -36.11 19.47 -16.48
CA ALA A 243 -37.33 20.18 -16.86
C ALA A 243 -37.00 21.33 -17.84
N TRP A 244 -38.03 21.97 -18.38
CA TRP A 244 -37.86 23.17 -19.23
C TRP A 244 -37.22 24.32 -18.43
N HIS A 245 -37.76 24.61 -17.25
CA HIS A 245 -37.22 25.59 -16.32
C HIS A 245 -36.67 24.87 -15.07
N PRO A 246 -35.39 25.02 -14.72
CA PRO A 246 -34.39 25.92 -15.28
C PRO A 246 -33.85 25.46 -16.65
N ALA A 247 -33.60 26.41 -17.56
CA ALA A 247 -33.14 26.20 -18.95
C ALA A 247 -31.64 25.81 -19.03
N ARG A 248 -31.20 24.90 -18.16
CA ARG A 248 -29.84 24.36 -18.11
C ARG A 248 -29.85 22.96 -17.53
N VAL A 249 -29.02 22.08 -18.07
CA VAL A 249 -28.85 20.74 -17.49
C VAL A 249 -28.12 20.85 -16.15
N GLY A 250 -28.74 20.37 -15.08
CA GLY A 250 -28.16 20.36 -13.75
C GLY A 250 -26.90 19.49 -13.66
N TYR A 251 -25.91 19.91 -12.86
CA TYR A 251 -24.68 19.17 -12.62
C TYR A 251 -24.89 17.87 -11.81
N THR A 252 -26.04 17.76 -11.15
CA THR A 252 -26.52 16.57 -10.42
C THR A 252 -26.92 15.42 -11.33
N ILE A 253 -27.18 15.71 -12.61
CA ILE A 253 -27.79 14.77 -13.53
C ILE A 253 -26.75 13.78 -14.03
N ALA A 254 -27.12 12.49 -14.06
CA ALA A 254 -26.24 11.42 -14.51
C ALA A 254 -25.89 11.59 -16.00
N ARG A 255 -24.63 11.92 -16.28
CA ARG A 255 -24.09 11.99 -17.65
C ARG A 255 -23.02 10.94 -17.90
N ALA A 256 -22.87 10.51 -19.15
CA ALA A 256 -21.76 9.65 -19.57
C ALA A 256 -20.42 10.37 -19.31
N GLY A 257 -19.35 9.61 -19.13
CA GLY A 257 -18.05 10.19 -18.81
C GLY A 257 -17.05 9.17 -18.27
N GLN A 258 -15.92 9.68 -17.77
CA GLN A 258 -14.91 8.85 -17.10
C GLN A 258 -15.52 8.06 -15.92
N LYS A 259 -15.26 6.74 -15.90
CA LYS A 259 -15.51 5.85 -14.75
C LYS A 259 -14.19 5.29 -14.22
N GLY A 260 -13.99 5.35 -12.90
CA GLY A 260 -12.79 4.84 -12.24
C GLY A 260 -11.55 5.72 -12.45
N TYR A 261 -10.41 5.25 -11.93
CA TYR A 261 -9.18 6.03 -11.80
C TYR A 261 -9.38 7.30 -10.96
N ASN A 262 -10.21 7.21 -9.92
CA ASN A 262 -10.49 8.31 -9.00
C ASN A 262 -9.69 8.13 -7.70
N HIS A 263 -9.33 9.22 -7.03
CA HIS A 263 -8.74 9.17 -5.69
C HIS A 263 -9.82 8.82 -4.67
N ARG A 264 -9.55 7.84 -3.81
CA ARG A 264 -10.47 7.38 -2.75
C ARG A 264 -9.69 7.08 -1.47
N THR A 265 -10.41 7.15 -0.36
CA THR A 265 -9.98 6.70 0.95
C THR A 265 -11.01 5.70 1.45
N GLU A 266 -10.60 4.47 1.71
CA GLU A 266 -11.41 3.45 2.39
C GLU A 266 -10.92 3.37 3.83
N ILE A 267 -11.78 3.67 4.79
CA ILE A 267 -11.45 3.63 6.21
C ILE A 267 -11.71 2.25 6.80
N ASN A 268 -11.21 2.01 8.01
CA ASN A 268 -11.58 0.86 8.86
C ASN A 268 -11.24 -0.51 8.25
N LYS A 269 -10.05 -0.62 7.66
CA LYS A 269 -9.51 -1.88 7.13
C LYS A 269 -8.65 -2.53 8.19
N LYS A 270 -9.10 -3.69 8.66
CA LYS A 270 -8.41 -4.42 9.72
C LYS A 270 -7.18 -5.14 9.18
N ILE A 271 -6.07 -5.00 9.87
CA ILE A 271 -4.88 -5.81 9.67
C ILE A 271 -5.14 -7.19 10.26
N TYR A 272 -5.03 -8.23 9.44
CA TYR A 272 -5.18 -9.63 9.85
C TYR A 272 -3.84 -10.29 10.11
N ARG A 273 -2.79 -9.83 9.43
CA ARG A 273 -1.44 -10.29 9.63
C ARG A 273 -0.45 -9.25 9.11
N ILE A 274 0.60 -8.98 9.87
CA ILE A 274 1.84 -8.38 9.37
C ILE A 274 2.84 -9.52 9.20
N GLY A 275 3.03 -9.98 7.96
CA GLY A 275 3.90 -11.11 7.65
C GLY A 275 5.29 -10.64 7.31
N LYS A 276 6.31 -11.33 7.85
CA LYS A 276 7.70 -11.12 7.46
C LYS A 276 7.94 -11.64 6.04
N GLY A 277 8.82 -10.97 5.32
CA GLY A 277 9.33 -11.44 4.03
C GLY A 277 10.12 -12.75 4.16
N VAL A 278 10.59 -13.25 3.03
CA VAL A 278 11.57 -14.34 3.02
C VAL A 278 12.85 -13.80 3.64
N HIS A 279 13.26 -14.37 4.76
CA HIS A 279 14.42 -13.91 5.52
C HIS A 279 15.30 -15.09 5.91
N VAL A 280 16.56 -14.80 6.21
CA VAL A 280 17.51 -15.79 6.71
C VAL A 280 17.59 -15.64 8.22
N GLN A 281 17.36 -16.72 8.95
CA GLN A 281 17.58 -16.79 10.39
C GLN A 281 18.38 -18.06 10.66
N ASP A 282 19.48 -17.95 11.41
CA ASP A 282 20.36 -19.07 11.76
C ASP A 282 20.86 -19.85 10.51
N GLY A 283 21.19 -19.12 9.44
CA GLY A 283 21.65 -19.69 8.16
C GLY A 283 20.55 -20.36 7.32
N LYS A 284 19.31 -20.47 7.83
CA LYS A 284 18.19 -21.11 7.12
C LYS A 284 17.27 -20.05 6.50
N VAL A 285 16.88 -20.28 5.25
CA VAL A 285 15.92 -19.41 4.54
C VAL A 285 14.50 -19.74 5.03
N ILE A 286 13.94 -18.87 5.86
CA ILE A 286 12.59 -18.99 6.38
C ILE A 286 11.59 -18.47 5.34
N ARG A 287 10.67 -19.37 4.94
CA ARG A 287 9.64 -19.12 3.90
C ARG A 287 8.21 -19.36 4.40
N ASN A 288 8.00 -19.46 5.71
CA ASN A 288 6.74 -19.89 6.31
C ASN A 288 5.80 -18.74 6.68
N ASN A 289 5.82 -17.64 5.94
CA ASN A 289 5.01 -16.46 6.30
C ASN A 289 3.49 -16.64 6.14
N ALA A 290 3.04 -17.76 5.58
CA ALA A 290 1.63 -18.17 5.55
C ALA A 290 1.31 -19.44 6.37
N SER A 291 2.27 -19.95 7.16
CA SER A 291 1.91 -20.94 8.20
C SER A 291 1.10 -20.27 9.30
N THR A 292 0.29 -21.05 10.01
CA THR A 292 -0.47 -20.59 11.17
C THR A 292 -0.17 -21.49 12.37
N HIS A 293 -0.75 -21.19 13.52
CA HIS A 293 -0.64 -22.07 14.68
C HIS A 293 -1.33 -23.43 14.43
N TYR A 294 -2.41 -23.44 13.65
CA TYR A 294 -3.20 -24.65 13.34
C TYR A 294 -2.75 -25.37 12.08
N ASP A 295 -2.16 -24.64 11.13
CA ASP A 295 -1.60 -25.17 9.88
C ASP A 295 -0.08 -25.01 9.90
N THR A 296 0.60 -26.09 10.31
CA THR A 296 2.06 -26.18 10.44
C THR A 296 2.79 -26.32 9.10
N THR A 297 2.05 -26.42 7.99
CA THR A 297 2.61 -26.53 6.64
C THR A 297 3.55 -25.35 6.36
N GLN A 298 4.79 -25.64 6.00
CA GLN A 298 5.79 -24.64 5.66
C GLN A 298 5.50 -24.05 4.27
N LYS A 299 4.66 -23.01 4.23
CA LYS A 299 4.24 -22.37 2.97
C LYS A 299 4.37 -20.84 3.03
N THR A 300 4.68 -20.26 1.88
CA THR A 300 4.70 -18.81 1.68
C THR A 300 3.31 -18.28 1.39
N ILE A 301 3.08 -16.98 1.56
CA ILE A 301 1.86 -16.28 1.15
C ILE A 301 1.63 -16.31 -0.37
N ASN A 302 2.66 -16.65 -1.15
CA ASN A 302 2.56 -16.80 -2.59
C ASN A 302 1.72 -18.03 -2.93
N PRO A 303 0.62 -17.87 -3.69
CA PRO A 303 -0.10 -19.02 -4.20
C PRO A 303 0.76 -19.79 -5.19
N MET A 304 0.41 -21.06 -5.47
CA MET A 304 1.12 -21.84 -6.50
C MET A 304 1.16 -21.09 -7.84
N GLY A 305 2.37 -20.89 -8.38
CA GLY A 305 2.60 -20.10 -9.60
C GLY A 305 2.70 -18.58 -9.38
N GLY A 306 2.70 -18.12 -8.13
CA GLY A 306 2.78 -16.71 -7.74
C GLY A 306 1.46 -15.94 -7.90
N PHE A 307 1.43 -14.71 -7.42
CA PHE A 307 0.24 -13.86 -7.59
C PHE A 307 0.07 -13.48 -9.06
N PRO A 308 -1.09 -13.78 -9.70
CA PRO A 308 -1.22 -13.61 -11.13
C PRO A 308 -1.06 -12.14 -11.55
N GLN A 309 -0.24 -11.88 -12.56
CA GLN A 309 0.14 -10.53 -13.02
C GLN A 309 0.91 -9.68 -11.99
N TYR A 310 1.27 -10.22 -10.83
CA TYR A 310 2.14 -9.56 -9.87
C TYR A 310 3.53 -10.19 -9.89
N GLY A 311 3.64 -11.46 -9.53
CA GLY A 311 4.88 -12.18 -9.23
C GLY A 311 4.84 -12.73 -7.81
N GLU A 312 6.01 -12.91 -7.22
CA GLU A 312 6.19 -13.38 -5.84
C GLU A 312 6.30 -12.20 -4.86
N VAL A 313 5.68 -12.34 -3.70
CA VAL A 313 5.84 -11.46 -2.54
C VAL A 313 6.97 -12.03 -1.70
N ASN A 314 8.10 -11.32 -1.67
CA ASN A 314 9.31 -11.75 -0.97
C ASN A 314 9.68 -10.83 0.19
N ASN A 315 9.12 -9.62 0.23
CA ASN A 315 9.30 -8.68 1.34
C ASN A 315 8.18 -8.83 2.37
N ASP A 316 8.30 -8.08 3.47
CA ASP A 316 7.24 -7.92 4.45
C ASP A 316 5.93 -7.52 3.76
N PHE A 317 4.80 -7.98 4.29
CA PHE A 317 3.49 -7.66 3.75
C PHE A 317 2.46 -7.43 4.85
N ILE A 318 1.44 -6.66 4.51
CA ILE A 318 0.22 -6.55 5.31
C ILE A 318 -0.91 -7.31 4.61
N MET A 319 -1.57 -8.17 5.37
CA MET A 319 -2.83 -8.80 5.01
C MET A 319 -3.98 -7.97 5.55
N LEU A 320 -4.79 -7.40 4.66
CA LEU A 320 -5.95 -6.57 5.02
C LEU A 320 -7.25 -7.28 4.74
N LYS A 321 -8.21 -7.14 5.64
CA LYS A 321 -9.57 -7.65 5.44
C LYS A 321 -10.23 -7.05 4.20
N GLY A 322 -10.77 -7.92 3.37
CA GLY A 322 -11.61 -7.59 2.23
C GLY A 322 -10.85 -7.03 1.04
N GLY A 323 -11.61 -6.48 0.08
CA GLY A 323 -11.06 -5.82 -1.10
C GLY A 323 -10.47 -4.46 -0.79
N VAL A 324 -9.41 -4.12 -1.51
CA VAL A 324 -8.77 -2.79 -1.51
C VAL A 324 -8.84 -2.19 -2.92
N MET A 325 -9.01 -0.87 -3.02
CA MET A 325 -8.99 -0.18 -4.31
C MET A 325 -7.74 -0.40 -5.17
N GLY A 326 -7.89 -0.21 -6.48
CA GLY A 326 -6.79 -0.24 -7.43
C GLY A 326 -6.52 -1.62 -8.04
N THR A 327 -5.70 -1.62 -9.07
CA THR A 327 -5.23 -2.83 -9.77
C THR A 327 -4.16 -3.55 -8.94
N ARG A 328 -3.82 -4.78 -9.32
CA ARG A 328 -2.55 -5.40 -8.90
C ARG A 328 -1.38 -4.48 -9.31
N LYS A 329 -0.25 -4.55 -8.60
CA LYS A 329 0.93 -3.68 -8.75
C LYS A 329 0.69 -2.19 -8.44
N ARG A 330 -0.47 -1.82 -7.91
CA ARG A 330 -0.79 -0.42 -7.57
C ARG A 330 -0.11 -0.05 -6.25
N VAL A 331 0.55 1.11 -6.22
CA VAL A 331 0.97 1.73 -4.96
C VAL A 331 -0.23 2.19 -4.16
N ILE A 332 -0.26 1.80 -2.89
CA ILE A 332 -1.30 2.08 -1.92
C ILE A 332 -0.66 2.81 -0.75
N THR A 333 -1.25 3.93 -0.35
CA THR A 333 -0.83 4.63 0.87
C THR A 333 -1.67 4.10 2.02
N LEU A 334 -1.01 3.56 3.03
CA LEU A 334 -1.61 3.08 4.27
C LEU A 334 -1.46 4.19 5.30
N ARG A 335 -2.53 4.54 6.03
CA ARG A 335 -2.51 5.58 7.06
C ARG A 335 -3.14 5.03 8.33
N LYS A 336 -2.62 5.41 9.49
CA LYS A 336 -3.34 5.21 10.76
C LYS A 336 -4.72 5.86 10.69
N SER A 337 -5.68 5.29 11.43
CA SER A 337 -7.03 5.81 11.46
C SER A 337 -7.06 7.27 11.95
N LEU A 338 -8.02 8.05 11.46
CA LEU A 338 -8.29 9.39 12.00
C LEU A 338 -9.17 9.36 13.25
N ILE A 339 -9.79 8.21 13.53
CA ILE A 339 -10.74 8.05 14.62
C ILE A 339 -10.25 6.97 15.58
N THR A 340 -10.49 7.19 16.86
CA THR A 340 -10.23 6.20 17.90
C THR A 340 -11.28 5.10 17.81
N HIS A 341 -10.82 3.85 17.73
CA HIS A 341 -11.69 2.70 17.57
C HIS A 341 -12.08 2.09 18.93
N THR A 342 -13.38 2.16 19.26
CA THR A 342 -13.93 1.65 20.54
C THR A 342 -14.82 0.41 20.36
N SER A 343 -15.30 0.13 19.15
CA SER A 343 -16.21 -0.99 18.91
C SER A 343 -15.56 -2.36 19.15
N ARG A 344 -16.35 -3.35 19.60
CA ARG A 344 -15.90 -4.74 19.79
C ARG A 344 -15.28 -5.30 18.50
N LYS A 345 -15.94 -5.08 17.35
CA LYS A 345 -15.46 -5.48 16.02
C LYS A 345 -14.07 -4.90 15.68
N SER A 346 -13.83 -3.65 16.04
CA SER A 346 -12.54 -3.01 15.75
C SER A 346 -11.43 -3.45 16.70
N ARG A 347 -11.73 -3.79 17.95
CA ARG A 347 -10.76 -4.23 18.98
C ARG A 347 -10.53 -5.75 19.02
N GLU A 348 -11.29 -6.51 18.24
CA GLU A 348 -11.19 -7.97 18.14
C GLU A 348 -9.77 -8.45 17.77
N THR A 349 -9.19 -9.37 18.51
CA THR A 349 -7.93 -10.01 18.13
C THR A 349 -8.13 -10.95 16.95
N ILE A 350 -7.19 -11.00 16.02
CA ILE A 350 -7.29 -11.85 14.82
C ILE A 350 -6.31 -13.03 14.94
N GLU A 351 -6.88 -14.20 15.17
CA GLU A 351 -6.15 -15.47 15.08
C GLU A 351 -6.57 -16.20 13.80
N LEU A 352 -5.62 -16.44 12.90
CA LEU A 352 -5.88 -17.13 11.64
C LEU A 352 -5.66 -18.63 11.82
N LYS A 353 -6.65 -19.45 11.42
CA LYS A 353 -6.53 -20.91 11.39
C LYS A 353 -5.89 -21.40 10.10
N PHE A 354 -6.26 -20.80 8.97
CA PHE A 354 -5.76 -21.23 7.66
C PHE A 354 -5.63 -20.06 6.69
N ILE A 355 -4.62 -20.14 5.82
CA ILE A 355 -4.41 -19.21 4.70
C ILE A 355 -4.35 -20.02 3.42
N ASP A 356 -5.20 -19.68 2.46
CA ASP A 356 -5.26 -20.37 1.19
C ASP A 356 -4.13 -19.91 0.25
N THR A 357 -3.32 -20.87 -0.20
CA THR A 357 -2.19 -20.72 -1.13
C THR A 357 -2.39 -21.53 -2.41
N THR A 358 -3.61 -22.00 -2.68
CA THR A 358 -3.94 -22.60 -3.99
C THR A 358 -3.66 -21.65 -5.15
N SER A 359 -3.36 -22.20 -6.32
CA SER A 359 -3.18 -21.41 -7.54
C SER A 359 -4.39 -20.50 -7.79
N LYS A 360 -4.12 -19.21 -7.98
CA LYS A 360 -5.10 -18.19 -8.37
C LYS A 360 -5.15 -17.98 -9.89
N PHE A 361 -4.41 -18.79 -10.64
CA PHE A 361 -4.43 -18.84 -12.10
C PHE A 361 -5.20 -20.10 -12.52
N GLY A 362 -6.53 -19.99 -12.55
CA GLY A 362 -7.45 -21.12 -12.69
C GLY A 362 -8.03 -21.57 -11.34
N HIS A 363 -8.42 -22.84 -11.24
CA HIS A 363 -8.96 -23.45 -10.04
C HIS A 363 -7.91 -24.36 -9.40
N GLY A 364 -7.04 -23.78 -8.54
CA GLY A 364 -6.04 -24.56 -7.81
C GLY A 364 -6.68 -25.51 -6.80
N ARG A 365 -6.18 -26.75 -6.75
CA ARG A 365 -6.67 -27.81 -5.84
C ARG A 365 -5.72 -28.14 -4.68
N PHE A 366 -4.46 -27.74 -4.78
CA PHE A 366 -3.41 -28.05 -3.81
C PHE A 366 -2.86 -26.77 -3.22
N GLN A 367 -2.47 -26.79 -1.94
CA GLN A 367 -1.88 -25.66 -1.23
C GLN A 367 -0.40 -25.51 -1.54
N THR A 368 0.32 -26.63 -1.72
CA THR A 368 1.76 -26.65 -1.98
C THR A 368 2.13 -27.51 -3.18
N ALA A 369 3.32 -27.27 -3.73
CA ALA A 369 3.87 -28.12 -4.80
C ALA A 369 4.16 -29.54 -4.30
N GLN A 370 4.58 -29.69 -3.04
CA GLN A 370 4.85 -30.99 -2.41
C GLN A 370 3.57 -31.81 -2.27
N GLU A 371 2.49 -31.20 -1.77
CA GLU A 371 1.16 -31.84 -1.70
C GLU A 371 0.67 -32.28 -3.08
N LYS A 372 0.84 -31.43 -4.11
CA LYS A 372 0.48 -31.77 -5.49
C LYS A 372 1.30 -32.97 -6.01
N LEU A 373 2.60 -33.01 -5.75
CA LEU A 373 3.48 -34.10 -6.16
C LEU A 373 3.12 -35.40 -5.45
N ALA A 374 2.86 -35.34 -4.14
CA ALA A 374 2.42 -36.49 -3.36
C ALA A 374 1.10 -37.07 -3.87
N PHE A 375 0.14 -36.21 -4.22
CA PHE A 375 -1.15 -36.65 -4.77
C PHE A 375 -1.05 -37.21 -6.20
N MET A 376 -0.29 -36.55 -7.08
CA MET A 376 -0.22 -36.92 -8.51
C MET A 376 0.73 -38.10 -8.77
N GLY A 377 1.67 -38.37 -7.86
CA GLY A 377 2.72 -39.34 -8.07
C GLY A 377 3.73 -38.93 -9.16
N PRO A 378 4.66 -39.83 -9.53
CA PRO A 378 5.70 -39.56 -10.52
C PRO A 378 5.10 -39.45 -11.93
N LEU A 379 5.30 -38.29 -12.57
CA LEU A 379 4.84 -38.05 -13.95
C LEU A 379 5.93 -38.35 -14.97
N LYS A 380 5.55 -38.45 -16.26
CA LYS A 380 6.49 -38.69 -17.37
C LYS A 380 7.70 -37.74 -17.35
N LYS A 381 7.46 -36.44 -17.15
CA LYS A 381 8.52 -35.42 -17.10
C LYS A 381 9.52 -35.64 -15.96
N ASP A 382 9.08 -36.19 -14.83
CA ASP A 382 9.93 -36.39 -13.66
C ASP A 382 10.83 -37.62 -13.90
N ARG A 383 10.31 -38.66 -14.56
CA ARG A 383 11.10 -39.81 -15.01
C ARG A 383 12.16 -39.41 -16.03
N LEU A 384 11.79 -38.61 -17.03
CA LEU A 384 12.73 -38.10 -18.03
C LEU A 384 13.84 -37.26 -17.39
N LYS A 385 13.51 -36.44 -16.39
CA LYS A 385 14.51 -35.66 -15.65
C LYS A 385 15.51 -36.55 -14.90
N LYS A 386 15.03 -37.61 -14.22
CA LYS A 386 15.91 -38.57 -13.54
C LYS A 386 16.84 -39.31 -14.50
N VAL A 387 16.36 -39.70 -15.67
CA VAL A 387 17.20 -40.34 -16.70
C VAL A 387 18.29 -39.37 -17.18
N ALA A 388 17.93 -38.10 -17.43
CA ALA A 388 18.90 -37.08 -17.83
C ALA A 388 19.93 -36.77 -16.73
N GLU A 389 19.51 -36.73 -15.46
CA GLU A 389 20.40 -36.55 -14.31
C GLU A 389 21.39 -37.72 -14.18
N ALA A 390 20.91 -38.97 -14.31
CA ALA A 390 21.77 -40.16 -14.29
C ALA A 390 22.80 -40.17 -15.43
N GLN A 391 22.39 -39.77 -16.65
CA GLN A 391 23.30 -39.68 -17.80
C GLN A 391 24.36 -38.56 -17.65
N SER A 392 24.08 -37.53 -16.84
CA SER A 392 25.03 -36.46 -16.57
C SER A 392 26.03 -36.75 -15.44
N GLU A 393 25.78 -37.80 -14.64
CA GLU A 393 26.70 -38.26 -13.59
C GLU A 393 27.69 -39.32 -14.10
N GLU A 394 27.41 -39.93 -15.26
CA GLU A 394 28.30 -40.91 -15.94
C GLU A 394 29.33 -40.25 -16.89
N VAL A 395 29.30 -38.91 -17.03
CA VAL A 395 30.25 -38.08 -17.81
C VAL A 395 30.99 -37.14 -16.88
#